data_AF-A0A7V3D3E8-F1
#
_entry.id   AF-A0A7V3D3E8-F1
#
_cell.length_a   1.000
_cell.length_b   1.000
_cell.length_c   1.000
_cell.angle_alpha   90.00
_cell.angle_beta   90.00
_cell.angle_gamma   90.00
#
_symmetry.space_group_name_H-M   'P 1'
#
loop_
_entity.id
_entity.type
_entity.pdbx_description
1 polymer ?
#
loop_
_entity_poly.entity_id
_entity_poly.type
_entity_poly.pdbx_seq_one_letter_code
_entity_poly.pdbx_strand_id
1 'polypeptide(L)'
;MRDRTFIEEAVNQAREENPRSPGAIFDFVRDVLLLRNLQDFREEDRPWVRNWVMKFQQLTGPVIAKALEDTVFYIYNRLVSLNEVGGHPEQFGLAPADFHRVTLERARDWPHSMLTTSTHDTKRSEDVRARLNVLSEIPQEWADALGRWSALNADKRSTVDRRPAPDPNDEYLLYQTLLGTWPAGGLTPATMPAYRERIVRYMQKAIKEAKVRTSWINPNEAYDLAVTRFVEALLPDHLNEPFLAEFLPLQRKVSWFGCFNSLAQVVLKATMPGVPDFYQGTELWDFSLVDPDNRRAVDFKLRRKLLDGLLGKIEASKGDLKPLIHELLAHPEDDRLKLFVTERVLGLRRRYEAFFRSASYMPLEAGEHALGFARLLGSEAVLVVVPRLLAKMLAGQQRLPLGEEVWQDRVLEVPEDLAGQQFRNLFSGERLMLMPRLPLARVFAAFPVAVLEPMVEEPPASMVVQQPWT
;
A
#
# COMPACT_ATOMS: atom_id res chain seq x y z
N MET A 1 -23.22 20.08 1.77
CA MET A 1 -22.32 21.22 2.06
C MET A 1 -20.96 21.03 1.39
N ARG A 2 -20.32 19.87 1.53
CA ARG A 2 -19.01 19.56 0.93
C ARG A 2 -18.90 19.78 -0.59
N ASP A 3 -19.87 19.32 -1.37
CA ASP A 3 -19.81 19.46 -2.85
C ASP A 3 -19.85 20.91 -3.32
N ARG A 4 -20.55 21.78 -2.58
CA ARG A 4 -20.61 23.22 -2.90
C ARG A 4 -19.24 23.86 -2.69
N THR A 5 -18.58 23.52 -1.58
CA THR A 5 -17.23 23.99 -1.28
C THR A 5 -16.25 23.59 -2.37
N PHE A 6 -16.27 22.34 -2.85
CA PHE A 6 -15.39 21.91 -3.95
C PHE A 6 -15.64 22.66 -5.26
N ILE A 7 -16.91 22.93 -5.60
CA ILE A 7 -17.23 23.73 -6.80
C ILE A 7 -16.71 25.16 -6.65
N GLU A 8 -16.89 25.77 -5.48
CA GLU A 8 -16.42 27.13 -5.19
C GLU A 8 -14.88 27.23 -5.24
N GLU A 9 -14.18 26.31 -4.59
CA GLU A 9 -12.72 26.22 -4.61
C GLU A 9 -12.19 26.04 -6.03
N ALA A 10 -12.75 25.09 -6.80
CA ALA A 10 -12.32 24.84 -8.17
C ALA A 10 -12.53 26.06 -9.08
N VAL A 11 -13.65 26.77 -8.94
CA VAL A 11 -13.91 27.99 -9.74
C VAL A 11 -13.00 29.15 -9.31
N ASN A 12 -12.73 29.30 -8.01
CA ASN A 12 -11.82 30.34 -7.52
C ASN A 12 -10.39 30.08 -8.01
N GLN A 13 -9.91 28.83 -7.91
CA GLN A 13 -8.61 28.44 -8.45
C GLN A 13 -8.53 28.69 -9.96
N ALA A 14 -9.56 28.29 -10.73
CA ALA A 14 -9.60 28.55 -12.17
C ALA A 14 -9.55 30.05 -12.50
N ARG A 15 -10.14 30.92 -11.67
CA ARG A 15 -10.05 32.38 -11.83
C ARG A 15 -8.63 32.88 -11.58
N GLU A 16 -7.99 32.43 -10.50
CA GLU A 16 -6.63 32.83 -10.14
C GLU A 16 -5.61 32.42 -11.20
N GLU A 17 -5.77 31.23 -11.79
CA GLU A 17 -4.90 30.71 -12.84
C GLU A 17 -5.11 31.39 -14.21
N ASN A 18 -6.22 32.12 -14.40
CA ASN A 18 -6.59 32.74 -15.67
C ASN A 18 -6.82 34.26 -15.55
N PRO A 19 -5.81 35.06 -15.15
CA PRO A 19 -5.97 36.48 -14.83
C PRO A 19 -6.35 37.37 -16.03
N ARG A 20 -6.24 36.86 -17.27
CA ARG A 20 -6.63 37.56 -18.50
C ARG A 20 -8.10 37.39 -18.86
N SER A 21 -8.81 36.48 -18.19
CA SER A 21 -10.23 36.20 -18.42
C SER A 21 -11.10 37.04 -17.48
N PRO A 22 -12.22 37.63 -17.95
CA PRO A 22 -13.13 38.39 -17.08
C PRO A 22 -13.66 37.55 -15.91
N GLY A 23 -13.53 38.07 -14.69
CA GLY A 23 -13.97 37.39 -13.46
C GLY A 23 -15.44 36.97 -13.47
N ALA A 24 -16.30 37.76 -14.13
CA ALA A 24 -17.73 37.50 -14.27
C ALA A 24 -18.05 36.16 -14.95
N ILE A 25 -17.17 35.64 -15.82
CA ILE A 25 -17.35 34.32 -16.45
C ILE A 25 -17.28 33.22 -15.39
N PHE A 26 -16.32 33.31 -14.47
CA PHE A 26 -16.17 32.35 -13.38
C PHE A 26 -17.33 32.44 -12.39
N ASP A 27 -17.77 33.66 -12.04
CA ASP A 27 -18.97 33.86 -11.22
C ASP A 27 -20.20 33.21 -11.85
N PHE A 28 -20.43 33.44 -13.15
CA PHE A 28 -21.51 32.81 -13.89
C PHE A 28 -21.43 31.28 -13.86
N VAL A 29 -20.26 30.69 -14.14
CA VAL A 29 -20.07 29.23 -14.11
C VAL A 29 -20.34 28.66 -12.72
N ARG A 30 -19.81 29.28 -11.65
CA ARG A 30 -20.08 28.88 -10.26
C ARG A 30 -21.58 28.88 -10.00
N ASP A 31 -22.25 29.97 -10.33
CA ASP A 31 -23.66 30.16 -9.98
C ASP A 31 -24.58 29.24 -10.80
N VAL A 32 -24.23 28.93 -12.05
CA VAL A 32 -24.90 27.90 -12.85
C VAL A 32 -24.70 26.51 -12.25
N LEU A 33 -23.45 26.11 -11.95
CA LEU A 33 -23.16 24.78 -11.37
C LEU A 33 -23.83 24.56 -10.01
N LEU A 34 -23.98 25.63 -9.23
CA LEU A 34 -24.67 25.62 -7.94
C LEU A 34 -26.19 25.88 -8.04
N LEU A 35 -26.69 26.09 -9.27
CA LEU A 35 -28.07 26.46 -9.57
C LEU A 35 -28.57 27.72 -8.82
N ARG A 36 -27.66 28.62 -8.44
CA ARG A 36 -27.94 29.87 -7.71
C ARG A 36 -28.68 30.89 -8.57
N ASN A 37 -28.34 30.96 -9.85
CA ASN A 37 -28.92 31.89 -10.83
C ASN A 37 -30.05 31.25 -11.66
N LEU A 38 -30.58 30.09 -11.25
CA LEU A 38 -31.56 29.36 -12.06
C LEU A 38 -32.84 30.17 -12.34
N GLN A 39 -33.22 31.05 -11.40
CA GLN A 39 -34.39 31.92 -11.56
C GLN A 39 -34.19 33.03 -12.59
N ASP A 40 -32.93 33.37 -12.89
CA ASP A 40 -32.57 34.41 -13.87
C ASP A 40 -32.77 33.95 -15.33
N PHE A 41 -32.94 32.64 -15.54
CA PHE A 41 -33.28 32.05 -16.84
C PHE A 41 -34.80 31.99 -17.05
N ARG A 42 -35.23 32.09 -18.32
CA ARG A 42 -36.63 31.88 -18.74
C ARG A 42 -37.15 30.53 -18.25
N GLU A 43 -38.42 30.44 -17.87
CA GLU A 43 -38.99 29.21 -17.29
C GLU A 43 -38.80 27.98 -18.20
N GLU A 44 -38.94 28.17 -19.52
CA GLU A 44 -38.72 27.16 -20.55
C GLU A 44 -37.27 26.66 -20.67
N ASP A 45 -36.28 27.47 -20.27
CA ASP A 45 -34.85 27.12 -20.35
C ASP A 45 -34.34 26.42 -19.07
N ARG A 46 -35.01 26.61 -17.93
CA ARG A 46 -34.57 26.05 -16.64
C ARG A 46 -34.34 24.53 -16.65
N PRO A 47 -35.17 23.70 -17.34
CA PRO A 47 -34.88 22.27 -17.49
C PRO A 47 -33.58 22.01 -18.25
N TRP A 48 -33.25 22.81 -19.27
CA TRP A 48 -32.02 22.69 -20.04
C TRP A 48 -30.78 23.06 -19.22
N VAL A 49 -30.86 24.11 -18.39
CA VAL A 49 -29.77 24.49 -17.48
C VAL A 49 -29.48 23.36 -16.50
N ARG A 50 -30.51 22.75 -15.88
CA ARG A 50 -30.33 21.60 -15.00
C ARG A 50 -29.70 20.41 -15.73
N ASN A 51 -30.18 20.10 -16.94
CA ASN A 51 -29.61 19.04 -17.77
C ASN A 51 -28.14 19.31 -18.10
N TRP A 52 -27.78 20.55 -18.42
CA TRP A 52 -26.39 20.93 -18.66
C TRP A 52 -25.52 20.70 -17.42
N VAL A 53 -25.97 21.11 -16.23
CA VAL A 53 -25.23 20.87 -14.97
C VAL A 53 -25.05 19.37 -14.71
N MET A 54 -26.09 18.56 -14.92
CA MET A 54 -25.99 17.11 -14.77
C MET A 54 -25.01 16.50 -15.78
N LYS A 55 -25.02 16.95 -17.04
CA LYS A 55 -24.04 16.52 -18.06
C LYS A 55 -22.62 16.94 -17.71
N PHE A 56 -22.44 18.16 -17.17
CA PHE A 56 -21.13 18.61 -16.71
C PHE A 56 -20.59 17.68 -15.62
N GLN A 57 -21.42 17.31 -14.64
CA GLN A 57 -21.05 16.35 -13.59
C GLN A 57 -20.67 14.96 -14.13
N GLN A 58 -21.25 14.54 -15.27
CA GLN A 58 -20.87 13.28 -15.92
C GLN A 58 -19.50 13.34 -16.62
N LEU A 59 -19.01 14.54 -16.96
CA LEU A 59 -17.73 14.73 -17.66
C LEU A 59 -16.54 14.87 -16.70
N THR A 60 -16.74 15.42 -15.51
CA THR A 60 -15.63 15.71 -14.57
C THR A 60 -14.89 14.45 -14.11
N GLY A 61 -15.61 13.35 -13.87
CA GLY A 61 -15.01 12.06 -13.50
C GLY A 61 -14.02 11.53 -14.55
N PRO A 62 -14.45 11.33 -15.82
CA PRO A 62 -13.56 10.93 -16.91
C PRO A 62 -12.36 11.86 -17.13
N VAL A 63 -12.54 13.18 -16.97
CA VAL A 63 -11.42 14.14 -17.09
C VAL A 63 -10.36 13.87 -16.03
N ILE A 64 -10.75 13.69 -14.76
CA ILE A 64 -9.79 13.35 -13.69
C ILE A 64 -9.11 12.01 -13.96
N ALA A 65 -9.86 10.97 -14.31
CA ALA A 65 -9.27 9.65 -14.58
C ALA A 65 -8.24 9.71 -15.71
N LYS A 66 -8.54 10.40 -16.82
CA LYS A 66 -7.63 10.47 -17.98
C LYS A 66 -6.46 11.43 -17.80
N ALA A 67 -6.68 12.57 -17.15
CA ALA A 67 -5.62 13.55 -16.91
C ALA A 67 -4.71 13.14 -15.75
N LEU A 68 -5.28 12.77 -14.60
CA LEU A 68 -4.52 12.44 -13.40
C LEU A 68 -3.98 11.01 -13.48
N GLU A 69 -4.87 10.02 -13.52
CA GLU A 69 -4.49 8.62 -13.33
C GLU A 69 -3.79 8.00 -14.54
N ASP A 70 -4.22 8.35 -15.75
CA ASP A 70 -3.67 7.81 -17.01
C ASP A 70 -2.66 8.77 -17.67
N THR A 71 -2.25 9.85 -17.02
CA THR A 71 -1.22 10.75 -17.56
C THR A 71 -0.28 11.28 -16.46
N VAL A 72 -0.75 12.12 -15.54
CA VAL A 72 0.11 12.74 -14.50
C VAL A 72 0.84 11.70 -13.64
N PHE A 73 0.19 10.58 -13.29
CA PHE A 73 0.81 9.48 -12.55
C PHE A 73 1.99 8.79 -13.25
N TYR A 74 2.14 8.98 -14.56
CA TYR A 74 3.28 8.48 -15.34
C TYR A 74 4.34 9.57 -15.60
N ILE A 75 4.07 10.82 -15.22
CA ILE A 75 4.98 11.95 -15.38
C ILE A 75 5.63 12.30 -14.03
N TYR A 76 4.84 12.42 -12.96
CA TYR A 76 5.31 12.87 -11.65
C TYR A 76 5.95 11.72 -10.86
N ASN A 77 7.18 11.34 -11.22
CA ASN A 77 7.79 10.11 -10.74
C ASN A 77 8.52 10.22 -9.39
N ARG A 78 8.32 11.28 -8.59
CA ARG A 78 9.04 11.53 -7.31
C ARG A 78 9.13 10.28 -6.42
N LEU A 79 7.99 9.66 -6.13
CA LEU A 79 7.86 8.39 -5.43
C LEU A 79 6.61 7.66 -5.95
N VAL A 80 6.78 6.67 -6.83
CA VAL A 80 5.69 6.14 -7.65
C VAL A 80 4.72 5.22 -6.90
N SER A 81 4.99 4.91 -5.63
CA SER A 81 4.00 4.28 -4.74
C SER A 81 2.86 5.22 -4.37
N LEU A 82 3.01 6.53 -4.55
CA LEU A 82 1.95 7.52 -4.32
C LEU A 82 1.06 7.74 -5.56
N ASN A 83 1.50 7.24 -6.71
CA ASN A 83 0.83 7.39 -8.00
C ASN A 83 -0.14 6.22 -8.21
N GLU A 84 -1.23 6.23 -7.44
CA GLU A 84 -2.19 5.13 -7.37
C GLU A 84 -3.63 5.65 -7.53
N VAL A 85 -4.54 4.83 -8.06
CA VAL A 85 -5.95 5.18 -8.25
C VAL A 85 -6.57 5.65 -6.93
N GLY A 86 -7.20 6.83 -6.93
CA GLY A 86 -7.70 7.50 -5.73
C GLY A 86 -6.64 8.18 -4.85
N GLY A 87 -5.37 8.15 -5.25
CA GLY A 87 -4.26 8.82 -4.58
C GLY A 87 -4.04 10.26 -5.03
N HIS A 88 -3.37 11.05 -4.19
CA HIS A 88 -2.95 12.42 -4.48
C HIS A 88 -1.44 12.53 -4.26
N PRO A 89 -0.60 12.46 -5.30
CA PRO A 89 0.86 12.31 -5.16
C PRO A 89 1.58 13.52 -4.53
N GLU A 90 0.88 14.66 -4.42
CA GLU A 90 1.33 15.83 -3.65
C GLU A 90 1.29 15.57 -2.13
N GLN A 91 0.34 14.75 -1.66
CA GLN A 91 0.26 14.29 -0.27
C GLN A 91 1.26 13.14 -0.05
N PHE A 92 2.49 13.50 0.33
CA PHE A 92 3.61 12.55 0.42
C PHE A 92 3.43 11.44 1.47
N GLY A 93 2.73 11.74 2.56
CA GLY A 93 2.45 10.82 3.65
C GLY A 93 1.59 11.49 4.71
N LEU A 94 1.15 10.72 5.70
CA LEU A 94 0.32 11.20 6.81
C LEU A 94 1.03 11.02 8.14
N ALA A 95 0.84 11.97 9.05
CA ALA A 95 1.18 11.79 10.46
C ALA A 95 0.21 10.76 11.09
N PRO A 96 0.62 10.03 12.15
CA PRO A 96 -0.26 9.10 12.86
C PRO A 96 -1.59 9.73 13.30
N ALA A 97 -1.56 10.95 13.83
CA ALA A 97 -2.77 11.68 14.24
C ALA A 97 -3.75 11.92 13.07
N ASP A 98 -3.25 12.26 11.88
CA ASP A 98 -4.08 12.45 10.69
C ASP A 98 -4.68 11.13 10.19
N PHE A 99 -3.89 10.05 10.21
CA PHE A 99 -4.38 8.71 9.89
C PHE A 99 -5.54 8.31 10.82
N HIS A 100 -5.39 8.53 12.13
CA HIS A 100 -6.42 8.26 13.12
C HIS A 100 -7.67 9.12 12.91
N ARG A 101 -7.50 10.42 12.62
CA ARG A 101 -8.62 11.32 12.31
C ARG A 101 -9.43 10.85 11.11
N VAL A 102 -8.78 10.53 9.98
CA VAL A 102 -9.45 10.02 8.77
C VAL A 102 -10.12 8.67 9.05
N THR A 103 -9.51 7.82 9.88
CA THR A 103 -10.10 6.53 10.27
C THR A 103 -11.37 6.71 11.10
N LEU A 104 -11.37 7.65 12.05
CA LEU A 104 -12.54 7.99 12.87
C LEU A 104 -13.69 8.55 12.02
N GLU A 105 -13.39 9.44 11.08
CA GLU A 105 -14.38 9.96 10.13
C GLU A 105 -15.01 8.83 9.29
N ARG A 106 -14.18 7.93 8.76
CA ARG A 106 -14.66 6.75 8.01
C ARG A 106 -15.50 5.82 8.86
N ALA A 107 -15.11 5.58 10.11
CA ALA A 107 -15.85 4.73 11.03
C ALA A 107 -17.25 5.30 11.35
N ARG A 108 -17.38 6.62 11.43
CA ARG A 108 -18.66 7.30 11.67
C ARG A 108 -19.56 7.30 10.44
N ASP A 109 -19.01 7.70 9.29
CA ASP A 109 -19.83 8.02 8.12
C ASP A 109 -19.99 6.84 7.16
N TRP A 110 -19.02 5.92 7.12
CA TRP A 110 -19.02 4.74 6.24
C TRP A 110 -18.45 3.47 6.91
N PRO A 111 -19.04 3.01 8.04
CA PRO A 111 -18.51 1.91 8.86
C PRO A 111 -18.37 0.57 8.15
N HIS A 112 -19.02 0.40 7.00
CA HIS A 112 -19.01 -0.84 6.20
C HIS A 112 -18.38 -0.66 4.81
N SER A 113 -17.70 0.47 4.57
CA SER A 113 -16.96 0.68 3.32
C SER A 113 -15.81 -0.34 3.19
N MET A 114 -15.53 -0.74 1.95
CA MET A 114 -14.39 -1.60 1.64
C MET A 114 -13.07 -0.93 2.04
N LEU A 115 -12.16 -1.74 2.60
CA LEU A 115 -10.77 -1.40 2.83
C LEU A 115 -9.94 -2.24 1.86
N THR A 116 -9.61 -1.66 0.71
CA THR A 116 -8.86 -2.34 -0.35
C THR A 116 -7.43 -1.80 -0.45
N THR A 117 -6.51 -2.67 -0.80
CA THR A 117 -5.09 -2.34 -0.98
C THR A 117 -4.58 -2.77 -2.35
N SER A 118 -5.24 -3.66 -3.07
CA SER A 118 -4.89 -4.00 -4.45
C SER A 118 -6.18 -4.30 -5.20
N THR A 119 -6.24 -3.97 -6.48
CA THR A 119 -7.38 -4.32 -7.34
C THR A 119 -6.88 -4.68 -8.74
N HIS A 120 -7.80 -5.03 -9.63
CA HIS A 120 -7.52 -5.22 -11.05
C HIS A 120 -7.19 -3.89 -11.77
N ASP A 121 -7.42 -2.74 -11.14
CA ASP A 121 -7.19 -1.41 -11.73
C ASP A 121 -6.09 -0.61 -11.03
N THR A 122 -5.59 -1.07 -9.87
CA THR A 122 -4.43 -0.42 -9.23
C THR A 122 -3.22 -0.42 -10.16
N LYS A 123 -2.50 0.70 -10.20
CA LYS A 123 -1.30 0.90 -11.01
C LYS A 123 -0.16 -0.02 -10.58
N ARG A 124 -0.11 -0.38 -9.29
CA ARG A 124 0.88 -1.29 -8.68
C ARG A 124 0.18 -2.13 -7.61
N SER A 125 0.64 -3.34 -7.32
CA SER A 125 0.12 -4.11 -6.18
C SER A 125 0.57 -3.52 -4.84
N GLU A 126 -0.09 -3.94 -3.76
CA GLU A 126 0.22 -3.51 -2.39
C GLU A 126 1.67 -3.72 -1.98
N ASP A 127 2.28 -4.85 -2.34
CA ASP A 127 3.65 -5.17 -1.90
C ASP A 127 4.71 -4.42 -2.73
N VAL A 128 4.40 -4.06 -3.98
CA VAL A 128 5.24 -3.14 -4.76
C VAL A 128 5.27 -1.79 -4.07
N ARG A 129 4.11 -1.25 -3.67
CA ARG A 129 4.05 0.05 -3.00
C ARG A 129 4.69 0.00 -1.60
N ALA A 130 4.49 -1.09 -0.86
CA ALA A 130 5.10 -1.29 0.46
C ALA A 130 6.64 -1.27 0.42
N ARG A 131 7.23 -1.88 -0.61
CA ARG A 131 8.67 -1.80 -0.90
C ARG A 131 9.10 -0.38 -1.23
N LEU A 132 8.45 0.25 -2.21
CA LEU A 132 8.86 1.58 -2.67
C LEU A 132 8.78 2.64 -1.57
N ASN A 133 7.83 2.53 -0.64
CA ASN A 133 7.73 3.44 0.50
C ASN A 133 9.02 3.48 1.35
N VAL A 134 9.84 2.42 1.36
CA VAL A 134 11.13 2.39 2.05
C VAL A 134 12.09 3.46 1.53
N LEU A 135 12.00 3.83 0.23
CA LEU A 135 12.86 4.88 -0.35
C LEU A 135 12.69 6.24 0.32
N SER A 136 11.50 6.50 0.90
CA SER A 136 11.25 7.72 1.68
C SER A 136 12.06 7.79 2.98
N GLU A 137 12.55 6.66 3.47
CA GLU A 137 13.30 6.54 4.72
C GLU A 137 14.82 6.58 4.52
N ILE A 138 15.29 6.32 3.31
CA ILE A 138 16.71 6.28 2.92
C ILE A 138 17.00 7.18 1.71
N PRO A 139 16.55 8.45 1.70
CA PRO A 139 16.60 9.30 0.50
C PRO A 139 18.01 9.58 0.00
N GLN A 140 19.01 9.68 0.88
CA GLN A 140 20.40 9.90 0.47
C GLN A 140 20.99 8.66 -0.21
N GLU A 141 20.80 7.47 0.39
CA GLU A 141 21.24 6.21 -0.22
C GLU A 141 20.58 5.98 -1.58
N TRP A 142 19.29 6.33 -1.69
CA TRP A 142 18.56 6.31 -2.94
C TRP A 142 19.17 7.26 -3.98
N ALA A 143 19.40 8.52 -3.63
CA ALA A 143 20.00 9.51 -4.52
C ALA A 143 21.40 9.10 -5.01
N ASP A 144 22.23 8.56 -4.11
CA ASP A 144 23.58 8.11 -4.46
C ASP A 144 23.53 6.89 -5.41
N ALA A 145 22.59 5.96 -5.18
CA ALA A 145 22.39 4.80 -6.04
C ALA A 145 21.99 5.20 -7.46
N LEU A 146 21.06 6.16 -7.62
CA LEU A 146 20.68 6.70 -8.92
C LEU A 146 21.86 7.26 -9.71
N GLY A 147 22.73 8.04 -9.06
CA GLY A 147 23.91 8.61 -9.68
C GLY A 147 24.84 7.52 -10.22
N ARG A 148 25.10 6.48 -9.41
CA ARG A 148 25.92 5.33 -9.81
C ARG A 148 25.28 4.55 -10.95
N TRP A 149 24.00 4.21 -10.85
CA TRP A 149 23.30 3.42 -11.86
C TRP A 149 23.19 4.17 -13.18
N SER A 150 22.90 5.47 -13.15
CA SER A 150 22.88 6.33 -14.33
C SER A 150 24.24 6.36 -15.03
N ALA A 151 25.34 6.44 -14.27
CA ALA A 151 26.69 6.42 -14.84
C ALA A 151 27.04 5.05 -15.45
N LEU A 152 26.71 3.95 -14.76
CA LEU A 152 26.96 2.57 -15.23
C LEU A 152 26.18 2.21 -16.49
N ASN A 153 25.04 2.86 -16.72
CA ASN A 153 24.16 2.55 -17.85
C ASN A 153 24.22 3.60 -18.96
N ALA A 154 25.17 4.55 -18.89
CA ALA A 154 25.26 5.66 -19.83
C ALA A 154 25.48 5.19 -21.29
N ASP A 155 26.26 4.12 -21.48
CA ASP A 155 26.55 3.49 -22.77
C ASP A 155 25.37 2.69 -23.36
N LYS A 156 24.40 2.30 -22.53
CA LYS A 156 23.17 1.62 -22.96
C LYS A 156 22.13 2.59 -23.50
N ARG A 157 22.24 3.90 -23.22
CA ARG A 157 21.29 4.90 -23.69
C ARG A 157 21.47 5.14 -25.19
N SER A 158 20.36 5.27 -25.89
CA SER A 158 20.35 5.74 -27.28
C SER A 158 20.15 7.25 -27.33
N THR A 159 20.36 7.84 -28.52
CA THR A 159 19.97 9.22 -28.79
C THR A 159 18.82 9.25 -29.80
N VAL A 160 17.69 9.85 -29.41
CA VAL A 160 16.52 10.04 -30.27
C VAL A 160 16.13 11.53 -30.22
N ASP A 161 15.98 12.16 -31.38
CA ASP A 161 15.69 13.61 -31.49
C ASP A 161 16.68 14.50 -30.72
N ARG A 162 17.98 14.15 -30.77
CA ARG A 162 19.09 14.84 -30.08
C ARG A 162 18.95 14.84 -28.54
N ARG A 163 18.20 13.91 -27.97
CA ARG A 163 18.04 13.72 -26.52
C ARG A 163 18.32 12.26 -26.14
N PRO A 164 18.74 11.99 -24.89
CA PRO A 164 18.89 10.63 -24.40
C PRO A 164 17.54 9.90 -24.41
N ALA A 165 17.57 8.60 -24.70
CA ALA A 165 16.44 7.69 -24.66
C ALA A 165 16.86 6.38 -23.95
N PRO A 166 16.21 6.01 -22.82
CA PRO A 166 15.16 6.75 -22.12
C PRO A 166 15.63 8.13 -21.66
N ASP A 167 14.69 9.07 -21.50
CA ASP A 167 14.96 10.32 -20.80
C ASP A 167 15.16 10.07 -19.29
N PRO A 168 15.72 11.03 -18.54
CA PRO A 168 16.03 10.83 -17.12
C PRO A 168 14.80 10.50 -16.25
N ASN A 169 13.60 10.97 -16.62
CA ASN A 169 12.39 10.74 -15.83
C ASN A 169 11.84 9.32 -16.07
N ASP A 170 11.92 8.83 -17.30
CA ASP A 170 11.57 7.45 -17.65
C ASP A 170 12.58 6.45 -17.04
N GLU A 171 13.87 6.79 -17.02
CA GLU A 171 14.91 6.00 -16.35
C GLU A 171 14.68 5.95 -14.83
N TYR A 172 14.31 7.08 -14.21
CA TYR A 172 13.97 7.16 -12.79
C TYR A 172 12.74 6.29 -12.43
N LEU A 173 11.72 6.27 -13.29
CA LEU A 173 10.55 5.38 -13.17
C LEU A 173 10.95 3.91 -13.28
N LEU A 174 11.83 3.57 -14.23
CA LEU A 174 12.30 2.20 -14.44
C LEU A 174 13.00 1.67 -13.18
N TYR A 175 13.90 2.44 -12.58
CA TYR A 175 14.60 2.02 -11.37
C TYR A 175 13.68 1.77 -10.17
N GLN A 176 12.69 2.63 -9.95
CA GLN A 176 11.66 2.36 -8.93
C GLN A 176 10.86 1.11 -9.29
N THR A 177 10.43 0.97 -10.55
CA THR A 177 9.71 -0.23 -11.00
C THR A 177 10.51 -1.50 -10.68
N LEU A 178 11.80 -1.54 -11.01
CA LEU A 178 12.66 -2.68 -10.71
C LEU A 178 12.76 -2.95 -9.20
N LEU A 179 12.97 -1.92 -8.37
CA LEU A 179 13.04 -2.08 -6.91
C LEU A 179 11.75 -2.66 -6.31
N GLY A 180 10.60 -2.21 -6.83
CA GLY A 180 9.29 -2.66 -6.37
C GLY A 180 8.96 -4.08 -6.81
N THR A 181 9.27 -4.45 -8.06
CA THR A 181 8.80 -5.70 -8.67
C THR A 181 9.79 -6.85 -8.67
N TRP A 182 11.03 -6.62 -8.26
CA TRP A 182 12.06 -7.67 -8.26
C TRP A 182 11.60 -8.89 -7.44
N PRO A 183 11.64 -10.12 -7.97
CA PRO A 183 11.12 -11.28 -7.24
C PRO A 183 11.83 -11.49 -5.90
N ALA A 184 11.05 -11.82 -4.86
CA ALA A 184 11.53 -12.05 -3.49
C ALA A 184 12.67 -13.08 -3.41
N GLY A 185 12.56 -14.22 -4.12
CA GLY A 185 13.60 -15.24 -4.22
C GLY A 185 14.71 -14.94 -5.23
N GLY A 186 14.74 -13.75 -5.81
CA GLY A 186 15.66 -13.37 -6.88
C GLY A 186 15.27 -13.91 -8.26
N LEU A 187 16.11 -13.61 -9.25
CA LEU A 187 15.97 -14.11 -10.61
C LEU A 187 17.06 -15.14 -10.91
N THR A 188 16.72 -16.11 -11.73
CA THR A 188 17.66 -17.07 -12.33
C THR A 188 17.76 -16.78 -13.84
N PRO A 189 18.79 -17.28 -14.53
CA PRO A 189 18.84 -17.21 -16.00
C PRO A 189 17.58 -17.75 -16.69
N ALA A 190 16.90 -18.73 -16.07
CA ALA A 190 15.66 -19.29 -16.60
C ALA A 190 14.44 -18.37 -16.40
N THR A 191 14.39 -17.57 -15.32
CA THR A 191 13.25 -16.68 -15.02
C THR A 191 13.46 -15.24 -15.49
N MET A 192 14.71 -14.86 -15.78
CA MET A 192 15.08 -13.52 -16.25
C MET A 192 14.33 -13.09 -17.54
N PRO A 193 14.23 -13.92 -18.60
CA PRO A 193 13.56 -13.50 -19.84
C PRO A 193 12.09 -13.10 -19.63
N ALA A 194 11.34 -13.90 -18.86
CA ALA A 194 9.94 -13.62 -18.55
C ALA A 194 9.78 -12.34 -17.70
N TYR A 195 10.70 -12.11 -16.76
CA TYR A 195 10.71 -10.87 -15.98
C TYR A 195 11.03 -9.65 -16.85
N ARG A 196 12.08 -9.72 -17.67
CA ARG A 196 12.45 -8.68 -18.63
C ARG A 196 11.28 -8.30 -19.52
N GLU A 197 10.58 -9.28 -20.09
CA GLU A 197 9.42 -9.03 -20.95
C GLU A 197 8.30 -8.26 -20.21
N ARG A 198 8.03 -8.60 -18.94
CA ARG A 198 7.08 -7.84 -18.11
C ARG A 198 7.49 -6.38 -17.96
N ILE A 199 8.78 -6.12 -17.69
CA ILE A 199 9.30 -4.75 -17.53
C ILE A 199 9.27 -3.98 -18.86
N VAL A 200 9.63 -4.61 -19.98
CA VAL A 200 9.53 -4.00 -21.32
C VAL A 200 8.08 -3.58 -21.61
N ARG A 201 7.12 -4.49 -21.43
CA ARG A 201 5.69 -4.20 -21.67
C ARG A 201 5.18 -3.07 -20.78
N TYR A 202 5.56 -3.09 -19.51
CA TYR A 202 5.21 -2.02 -18.59
C TYR A 202 5.78 -0.67 -19.02
N MET A 203 7.07 -0.60 -19.34
CA MET A 203 7.70 0.65 -19.74
C MET A 203 7.10 1.19 -21.03
N GLN A 204 6.82 0.33 -22.02
CA GLN A 204 6.14 0.73 -23.26
C GLN A 204 4.74 1.32 -23.00
N LYS A 205 3.98 0.77 -22.04
CA LYS A 205 2.71 1.34 -21.61
C LYS A 205 2.94 2.68 -20.90
N ALA A 206 3.85 2.73 -19.94
CA ALA A 206 4.11 3.91 -19.11
C ALA A 206 4.51 5.14 -19.94
N ILE A 207 5.44 5.00 -20.88
CA ILE A 207 5.88 6.12 -21.73
C ILE A 207 4.77 6.65 -22.66
N LYS A 208 3.85 5.77 -23.09
CA LYS A 208 2.70 6.15 -23.91
C LYS A 208 1.58 6.79 -23.08
N GLU A 209 1.40 6.35 -21.83
CA GLU A 209 0.47 7.01 -20.90
C GLU A 209 0.99 8.38 -20.47
N ALA A 210 2.31 8.54 -20.31
CA ALA A 210 2.91 9.84 -20.02
C ALA A 210 2.70 10.87 -21.15
N LYS A 211 2.62 10.43 -22.42
CA LYS A 211 2.37 11.27 -23.61
C LYS A 211 3.42 12.38 -23.83
N VAL A 212 4.61 12.23 -23.27
CA VAL A 212 5.70 13.24 -23.35
C VAL A 212 6.58 13.04 -24.59
N ARG A 213 7.03 11.79 -24.82
CA ARG A 213 7.98 11.44 -25.89
C ARG A 213 7.36 10.57 -26.99
N THR A 214 6.26 9.91 -26.67
CA THR A 214 5.52 8.96 -27.50
C THR A 214 4.08 8.86 -26.96
N SER A 215 3.13 8.38 -27.76
CA SER A 215 1.73 8.21 -27.32
C SER A 215 1.06 7.07 -28.07
N TRP A 216 -0.13 6.66 -27.60
CA TRP A 216 -0.96 5.67 -28.31
C TRP A 216 -1.47 6.17 -29.67
N ILE A 217 -1.67 7.48 -29.83
CA ILE A 217 -2.24 8.08 -31.05
C ILE A 217 -1.14 8.35 -32.08
N ASN A 218 -0.04 8.94 -31.63
CA ASN A 218 1.13 9.26 -32.45
C ASN A 218 2.37 8.61 -31.81
N PRO A 219 2.67 7.33 -32.14
CA PRO A 219 3.83 6.63 -31.62
C PRO A 219 5.14 7.23 -32.14
N ASN A 220 6.15 7.32 -31.27
CA ASN A 220 7.53 7.56 -31.67
C ASN A 220 8.28 6.23 -31.62
N GLU A 221 8.29 5.49 -32.72
CA GLU A 221 8.87 4.14 -32.80
C GLU A 221 10.36 4.11 -32.41
N ALA A 222 11.11 5.16 -32.74
CA ALA A 222 12.53 5.24 -32.38
C ALA A 222 12.73 5.36 -30.87
N TYR A 223 11.89 6.16 -30.20
CA TYR A 223 11.92 6.28 -28.74
C TYR A 223 11.45 4.99 -28.06
N ASP A 224 10.35 4.41 -28.53
CA ASP A 224 9.81 3.14 -28.02
C ASP A 224 10.87 2.02 -28.08
N LEU A 225 11.56 1.88 -29.23
CA LEU A 225 12.61 0.89 -29.42
C LEU A 225 13.84 1.18 -28.54
N ALA A 226 14.22 2.45 -28.37
CA ALA A 226 15.33 2.83 -27.50
C ALA A 226 15.06 2.45 -26.04
N VAL A 227 13.85 2.68 -25.53
CA VAL A 227 13.44 2.28 -24.18
C VAL A 227 13.46 0.75 -24.03
N THR A 228 12.92 0.01 -25.02
CA THR A 228 12.97 -1.46 -25.02
C THR A 228 14.41 -1.97 -24.95
N ARG A 229 15.30 -1.50 -25.83
CA ARG A 229 16.71 -1.91 -25.87
C ARG A 229 17.44 -1.59 -24.57
N PHE A 230 17.15 -0.44 -23.96
CA PHE A 230 17.72 -0.07 -22.68
C PHE A 230 17.33 -1.06 -21.57
N VAL A 231 16.05 -1.44 -21.48
CA VAL A 231 15.59 -2.46 -20.52
C VAL A 231 16.23 -3.82 -20.82
N GLU A 232 16.34 -4.21 -22.09
CA GLU A 232 16.96 -5.47 -22.50
C GLU A 232 18.44 -5.53 -22.11
N ALA A 233 19.18 -4.43 -22.30
CA ALA A 233 20.58 -4.32 -21.92
C ALA A 233 20.81 -4.23 -20.39
N LEU A 234 19.81 -3.75 -19.63
CA LEU A 234 19.84 -3.77 -18.16
C LEU A 234 19.58 -5.16 -17.57
N LEU A 235 18.80 -5.98 -18.29
CA LEU A 235 18.33 -7.29 -17.85
C LEU A 235 18.76 -8.38 -18.85
N PRO A 236 20.07 -8.59 -19.09
CA PRO A 236 20.52 -9.63 -20.00
C PRO A 236 20.19 -11.03 -19.45
N ASP A 237 20.31 -12.07 -20.27
CA ASP A 237 19.98 -13.45 -19.88
C ASP A 237 20.92 -14.03 -18.78
N HIS A 238 21.96 -13.29 -18.40
CA HIS A 238 22.89 -13.62 -17.32
C HIS A 238 22.80 -12.65 -16.15
N LEU A 239 23.20 -13.10 -14.96
CA LEU A 239 23.15 -12.29 -13.74
C LEU A 239 24.41 -11.45 -13.48
N ASN A 240 25.48 -11.67 -14.25
CA ASN A 240 26.79 -11.01 -14.06
C ASN A 240 26.86 -9.58 -14.64
N GLU A 241 25.71 -8.92 -14.76
CA GLU A 241 25.61 -7.56 -15.27
C GLU A 241 26.07 -6.56 -14.19
N PRO A 242 27.05 -5.67 -14.46
CA PRO A 242 27.57 -4.74 -13.46
C PRO A 242 26.50 -3.90 -12.76
N PHE A 243 25.48 -3.46 -13.51
CA PHE A 243 24.33 -2.78 -12.93
C PHE A 243 23.60 -3.64 -11.89
N LEU A 244 23.38 -4.94 -12.16
CA LEU A 244 22.70 -5.83 -11.23
C LEU A 244 23.50 -6.03 -9.94
N ALA A 245 24.83 -6.11 -10.03
CA ALA A 245 25.70 -6.21 -8.86
C ALA A 245 25.55 -4.99 -7.92
N GLU A 246 25.42 -3.79 -8.48
CA GLU A 246 25.21 -2.53 -7.74
C GLU A 246 23.74 -2.31 -7.31
N PHE A 247 22.78 -2.85 -8.06
CA PHE A 247 21.35 -2.70 -7.80
C PHE A 247 20.86 -3.61 -6.67
N LEU A 248 21.29 -4.87 -6.67
CA LEU A 248 20.77 -5.91 -5.78
C LEU A 248 20.95 -5.61 -4.28
N PRO A 249 22.04 -4.99 -3.78
CA PRO A 249 22.15 -4.62 -2.37
C PRO A 249 21.02 -3.69 -1.89
N LEU A 250 20.72 -2.62 -2.64
CA LEU A 250 19.63 -1.71 -2.31
C LEU A 250 18.27 -2.40 -2.46
N GLN A 251 18.10 -3.22 -3.52
CA GLN A 251 16.87 -3.99 -3.71
C GLN A 251 16.59 -4.94 -2.54
N ARG A 252 17.61 -5.66 -2.04
CA ARG A 252 17.45 -6.55 -0.87
C ARG A 252 17.04 -5.78 0.38
N LYS A 253 17.63 -4.61 0.62
CA LYS A 253 17.27 -3.72 1.73
C LYS A 253 15.82 -3.25 1.62
N VAL A 254 15.43 -2.74 0.45
CA VAL A 254 14.06 -2.30 0.15
C VAL A 254 13.06 -3.46 0.30
N SER A 255 13.41 -4.66 -0.17
CA SER A 255 12.57 -5.86 0.00
C SER A 255 12.41 -6.23 1.47
N TRP A 256 13.50 -6.24 2.24
CA TRP A 256 13.49 -6.58 3.67
C TRP A 256 12.52 -5.71 4.46
N PHE A 257 12.65 -4.38 4.36
CA PHE A 257 11.75 -3.46 5.06
C PHE A 257 10.33 -3.43 4.45
N GLY A 258 10.23 -3.61 3.13
CA GLY A 258 8.96 -3.71 2.42
C GLY A 258 8.08 -4.86 2.90
N CYS A 259 8.67 -6.00 3.29
CA CYS A 259 7.94 -7.12 3.88
C CYS A 259 7.18 -6.68 5.14
N PHE A 260 7.85 -5.99 6.08
CA PHE A 260 7.22 -5.53 7.32
C PHE A 260 6.18 -4.42 7.08
N ASN A 261 6.42 -3.53 6.12
CA ASN A 261 5.40 -2.54 5.70
C ASN A 261 4.13 -3.22 5.18
N SER A 262 4.28 -4.31 4.41
CA SER A 262 3.14 -5.08 3.91
C SER A 262 2.42 -5.85 5.03
N LEU A 263 3.15 -6.48 5.96
CA LEU A 263 2.53 -7.13 7.12
C LEU A 263 1.73 -6.13 7.96
N ALA A 264 2.28 -4.94 8.20
CA ALA A 264 1.58 -3.85 8.86
C ALA A 264 0.29 -3.49 8.11
N GLN A 265 0.36 -3.34 6.78
CA GLN A 265 -0.80 -3.03 5.94
C GLN A 265 -1.88 -4.13 5.99
N VAL A 266 -1.51 -5.41 6.00
CA VAL A 266 -2.46 -6.53 6.15
C VAL A 266 -3.18 -6.45 7.50
N VAL A 267 -2.43 -6.25 8.58
CA VAL A 267 -3.00 -6.13 9.93
C VAL A 267 -3.95 -4.94 10.02
N LEU A 268 -3.54 -3.77 9.54
CA LEU A 268 -4.38 -2.57 9.52
C LEU A 268 -5.66 -2.82 8.72
N LYS A 269 -5.54 -3.29 7.48
CA LYS A 269 -6.67 -3.59 6.59
C LYS A 269 -7.68 -4.52 7.25
N ALA A 270 -7.20 -5.57 7.92
CA ALA A 270 -8.05 -6.59 8.53
C ALA A 270 -8.65 -6.19 9.89
N THR A 271 -8.10 -5.19 10.59
CA THR A 271 -8.53 -4.86 11.96
C THR A 271 -9.17 -3.48 12.11
N MET A 272 -9.04 -2.60 11.11
CA MET A 272 -9.73 -1.31 11.07
C MET A 272 -11.25 -1.42 10.86
N PRO A 273 -12.02 -0.36 11.17
CA PRO A 273 -13.44 -0.25 10.80
C PRO A 273 -13.63 -0.25 9.28
N GLY A 274 -14.63 -0.97 8.78
CA GLY A 274 -14.81 -1.25 7.34
C GLY A 274 -14.72 -2.74 7.04
N VAL A 275 -14.87 -3.12 5.77
CA VAL A 275 -14.81 -4.51 5.30
C VAL A 275 -13.48 -4.74 4.56
N PRO A 276 -12.56 -5.59 5.08
CA PRO A 276 -11.30 -5.84 4.40
C PRO A 276 -11.52 -6.56 3.08
N ASP A 277 -10.87 -6.06 2.03
CA ASP A 277 -10.87 -6.64 0.69
C ASP A 277 -9.48 -7.21 0.36
N PHE A 278 -9.46 -8.37 -0.29
CA PHE A 278 -8.25 -9.06 -0.73
C PHE A 278 -8.41 -9.44 -2.19
N TYR A 279 -7.64 -8.76 -3.05
CA TYR A 279 -7.56 -9.15 -4.45
C TYR A 279 -6.91 -10.52 -4.58
N GLN A 280 -7.36 -11.29 -5.58
CA GLN A 280 -6.96 -12.69 -5.73
C GLN A 280 -5.43 -12.84 -5.76
N GLY A 281 -4.92 -13.70 -4.86
CA GLY A 281 -3.50 -14.02 -4.79
C GLY A 281 -2.66 -13.15 -3.86
N THR A 282 -3.23 -12.07 -3.30
CA THR A 282 -2.52 -11.13 -2.40
C THR A 282 -2.33 -11.64 -0.97
N GLU A 283 -2.81 -12.84 -0.64
CA GLU A 283 -2.45 -13.56 0.59
C GLU A 283 -0.98 -13.99 0.63
N LEU A 284 -0.33 -14.05 -0.54
CA LEU A 284 1.12 -14.20 -0.71
C LEU A 284 1.73 -12.86 -1.18
N TRP A 285 3.05 -12.80 -1.33
CA TRP A 285 3.68 -11.60 -1.89
C TRP A 285 3.27 -11.40 -3.36
N ASP A 286 2.64 -10.27 -3.67
CA ASP A 286 2.22 -9.90 -5.02
C ASP A 286 3.05 -8.72 -5.53
N PHE A 287 3.85 -8.96 -6.57
CA PHE A 287 4.70 -7.96 -7.22
C PHE A 287 4.21 -7.61 -8.63
N SER A 288 2.90 -7.37 -8.74
CA SER A 288 2.24 -7.05 -10.00
C SER A 288 2.24 -5.55 -10.29
N LEU A 289 2.35 -5.22 -11.57
CA LEU A 289 2.15 -3.89 -12.12
C LEU A 289 0.72 -3.74 -12.65
N VAL A 290 0.40 -2.56 -13.19
CA VAL A 290 -0.89 -2.25 -13.83
C VAL A 290 -1.32 -3.30 -14.87
N ASP A 291 -2.62 -3.38 -15.13
CA ASP A 291 -3.24 -4.18 -16.20
C ASP A 291 -2.41 -4.15 -17.50
N PRO A 292 -2.08 -5.31 -18.11
CA PRO A 292 -2.53 -6.67 -17.76
C PRO A 292 -1.65 -7.45 -16.79
N ASP A 293 -0.62 -6.86 -16.19
CA ASP A 293 0.30 -7.62 -15.32
C ASP A 293 -0.37 -8.10 -14.02
N ASN A 294 -1.29 -7.31 -13.45
CA ASN A 294 -2.14 -7.68 -12.29
C ASN A 294 -3.31 -8.62 -12.65
N ARG A 295 -3.42 -9.07 -13.91
CA ARG A 295 -4.44 -10.03 -14.37
C ARG A 295 -3.86 -11.41 -14.70
N ARG A 296 -2.58 -11.65 -14.38
CA ARG A 296 -1.94 -12.97 -14.50
C ARG A 296 -2.70 -14.01 -13.67
N ALA A 297 -2.69 -15.26 -14.15
CA ALA A 297 -3.38 -16.35 -13.47
C ALA A 297 -2.79 -16.61 -12.08
N VAL A 298 -3.67 -16.89 -11.11
CA VAL A 298 -3.31 -17.20 -9.73
C VAL A 298 -3.16 -18.72 -9.57
N ASP A 299 -2.01 -19.18 -9.07
CA ASP A 299 -1.81 -20.58 -8.72
C ASP A 299 -2.45 -20.90 -7.34
N PHE A 300 -3.74 -21.25 -7.38
CA PHE A 300 -4.48 -21.66 -6.19
C PHE A 300 -4.07 -23.03 -5.65
N LYS A 301 -3.45 -23.90 -6.45
CA LYS A 301 -2.95 -25.20 -5.98
C LYS A 301 -1.77 -25.00 -5.05
N LEU A 302 -0.83 -24.13 -5.43
CA LEU A 302 0.30 -23.74 -4.58
C LEU A 302 -0.20 -23.11 -3.27
N ARG A 303 -1.11 -22.15 -3.35
CA ARG A 303 -1.68 -21.46 -2.17
C ARG A 303 -2.37 -22.42 -1.21
N ARG A 304 -3.17 -23.34 -1.72
CA ARG A 304 -3.81 -24.40 -0.92
C ARG A 304 -2.76 -25.25 -0.20
N LYS A 305 -1.74 -25.73 -0.94
CA LYS A 305 -0.65 -26.52 -0.35
C LYS A 305 0.10 -25.76 0.76
N LEU A 306 0.42 -24.48 0.55
CA LEU A 306 1.10 -23.65 1.54
C LEU A 306 0.22 -23.43 2.78
N LEU A 307 -1.07 -23.15 2.58
CA LEU A 307 -2.03 -22.95 3.66
C LEU A 307 -2.22 -24.24 4.48
N ASP A 308 -2.44 -25.38 3.83
CA ASP A 308 -2.64 -26.66 4.52
C ASP A 308 -1.39 -27.05 5.32
N GLY A 309 -0.19 -26.84 4.73
CA GLY A 309 1.07 -27.07 5.43
C GLY A 309 1.27 -26.13 6.62
N LEU A 310 0.86 -24.87 6.51
CA LEU A 310 0.92 -23.90 7.60
C LEU A 310 -0.04 -24.25 8.72
N LEU A 311 -1.30 -24.56 8.40
CA LEU A 311 -2.33 -24.96 9.37
C LEU A 311 -1.92 -26.23 10.12
N GLY A 312 -1.37 -27.22 9.41
CA GLY A 312 -0.83 -28.43 10.05
C GLY A 312 0.29 -28.14 11.05
N LYS A 313 1.19 -27.18 10.75
CA LYS A 313 2.23 -26.75 11.70
C LYS A 313 1.65 -26.00 12.90
N ILE A 314 0.63 -25.15 12.69
CA ILE A 314 -0.07 -24.45 13.77
C ILE A 314 -0.75 -25.47 14.70
N GLU A 315 -1.45 -26.46 14.15
CA GLU A 315 -2.11 -27.51 14.95
C GLU A 315 -1.10 -28.36 15.72
N ALA A 316 -0.02 -28.80 15.06
CA ALA A 316 1.04 -29.59 15.68
C ALA A 316 1.79 -28.83 16.79
N SER A 317 1.78 -27.50 16.76
CA SER A 317 2.44 -26.65 17.77
C SER A 317 1.83 -26.78 19.17
N LYS A 318 0.59 -27.25 19.29
CA LYS A 318 -0.17 -27.34 20.56
C LYS A 318 -0.15 -26.03 21.37
N GLY A 319 -0.12 -24.89 20.66
CA GLY A 319 -0.12 -23.55 21.25
C GLY A 319 1.25 -22.89 21.42
N ASP A 320 2.36 -23.60 21.21
CA ASP A 320 3.70 -22.99 21.17
C ASP A 320 4.14 -22.68 19.73
N LEU A 321 3.83 -21.46 19.27
CA LEU A 321 4.13 -21.02 17.90
C LEU A 321 5.59 -20.59 17.70
N LYS A 322 6.43 -20.55 18.74
CA LYS A 322 7.79 -20.01 18.64
C LYS A 322 8.64 -20.70 17.57
N PRO A 323 8.66 -22.05 17.43
CA PRO A 323 9.44 -22.70 16.38
C PRO A 323 8.98 -22.32 14.97
N LEU A 324 7.66 -22.23 14.76
CA LEU A 324 7.09 -21.82 13.48
C LEU A 324 7.43 -20.37 13.16
N ILE A 325 7.35 -19.48 14.14
CA ILE A 325 7.68 -18.06 13.97
C ILE A 325 9.16 -17.89 13.63
N HIS A 326 10.05 -18.58 14.34
CA HIS A 326 11.48 -18.55 14.04
C HIS A 326 11.75 -19.02 12.61
N GLU A 327 11.06 -20.09 12.16
CA GLU A 327 11.15 -20.56 10.77
C GLU A 327 10.69 -19.48 9.77
N LEU A 328 9.54 -18.85 10.00
CA LEU A 328 8.97 -17.85 9.09
C LEU A 328 9.78 -16.54 9.06
N LEU A 329 10.36 -16.13 10.19
CA LEU A 329 11.15 -14.89 10.29
C LEU A 329 12.61 -15.06 9.88
N ALA A 330 13.10 -16.30 9.75
CA ALA A 330 14.44 -16.55 9.18
C ALA A 330 14.55 -16.07 7.72
N HIS A 331 13.43 -16.13 6.98
CA HIS A 331 13.31 -15.71 5.59
C HIS A 331 12.04 -14.89 5.39
N PRO A 332 12.01 -13.60 5.78
CA PRO A 332 10.80 -12.77 5.67
C PRO A 332 10.27 -12.63 4.24
N GLU A 333 11.11 -12.89 3.24
CA GLU A 333 10.75 -12.96 1.82
C GLU A 333 9.92 -14.20 1.43
N ASP A 334 9.78 -15.17 2.33
CA ASP A 334 8.96 -16.37 2.12
C ASP A 334 7.46 -16.00 2.17
N ASP A 335 6.73 -16.40 1.13
CA ASP A 335 5.28 -16.21 0.98
C ASP A 335 4.48 -16.66 2.21
N ARG A 336 4.96 -17.69 2.92
CA ARG A 336 4.29 -18.25 4.09
C ARG A 336 4.18 -17.26 5.24
N LEU A 337 5.07 -16.26 5.33
CA LEU A 337 4.99 -15.25 6.39
C LEU A 337 3.76 -14.35 6.22
N LYS A 338 3.52 -13.82 5.01
CA LYS A 338 2.31 -13.02 4.72
C LYS A 338 1.05 -13.87 4.82
N LEU A 339 1.11 -15.12 4.35
CA LEU A 339 -0.01 -16.06 4.44
C LEU A 339 -0.38 -16.34 5.91
N PHE A 340 0.62 -16.52 6.78
CA PHE A 340 0.40 -16.68 8.21
C PHE A 340 -0.26 -15.46 8.84
N VAL A 341 0.24 -14.26 8.57
CA VAL A 341 -0.38 -13.04 9.11
C VAL A 341 -1.83 -12.89 8.62
N THR A 342 -2.06 -13.13 7.34
CA THR A 342 -3.39 -13.05 6.71
C THR A 342 -4.37 -14.05 7.29
N GLU A 343 -3.97 -15.33 7.40
CA GLU A 343 -4.79 -16.40 7.98
C GLU A 343 -5.16 -16.08 9.43
N ARG A 344 -4.18 -15.72 10.25
CA ARG A 344 -4.39 -15.46 11.68
C ARG A 344 -5.33 -14.29 11.90
N VAL A 345 -5.13 -13.16 11.20
CA VAL A 345 -5.94 -11.95 11.40
C VAL A 345 -7.36 -12.09 10.82
N LEU A 346 -7.54 -12.78 9.70
CA LEU A 346 -8.87 -13.06 9.17
C LEU A 346 -9.60 -14.11 10.01
N GLY A 347 -8.88 -15.10 10.54
CA GLY A 347 -9.42 -16.06 11.51
C GLY A 347 -9.93 -15.36 12.78
N LEU A 348 -9.15 -14.42 13.32
CA LEU A 348 -9.58 -13.55 14.42
C LEU A 348 -10.87 -12.80 14.07
N ARG A 349 -10.87 -12.11 12.92
CA ARG A 349 -12.00 -11.30 12.50
C ARG A 349 -13.27 -12.13 12.28
N ARG A 350 -13.13 -13.36 11.79
CA ARG A 350 -14.23 -14.32 11.64
C ARG A 350 -14.74 -14.83 12.99
N ARG A 351 -13.86 -15.13 13.93
CA ARG A 351 -14.23 -15.57 15.29
C ARG A 351 -14.99 -14.49 16.06
N TYR A 352 -14.59 -13.23 15.89
CA TYR A 352 -15.15 -12.06 16.57
C TYR A 352 -15.93 -11.15 15.60
N GLU A 353 -16.70 -11.74 14.68
CA GLU A 353 -17.35 -11.01 13.60
C GLU A 353 -18.27 -9.88 14.10
N ALA A 354 -19.14 -10.19 15.08
CA ALA A 354 -20.05 -9.22 15.68
C ALA A 354 -19.31 -8.07 16.38
N PHE A 355 -18.19 -8.38 17.02
CA PHE A 355 -17.29 -7.41 17.64
C PHE A 355 -16.68 -6.51 16.58
N PHE A 356 -15.99 -7.02 15.55
CA PHE A 356 -15.34 -6.18 14.55
C PHE A 356 -16.33 -5.34 13.72
N ARG A 357 -17.57 -5.82 13.58
CA ARG A 357 -18.66 -5.08 12.93
C ARG A 357 -19.09 -3.84 13.73
N SER A 358 -19.10 -3.93 15.06
CA SER A 358 -19.75 -2.94 15.94
C SER A 358 -18.77 -2.17 16.83
N ALA A 359 -17.55 -2.68 17.01
CA ALA A 359 -16.56 -2.10 17.90
C ALA A 359 -16.13 -0.71 17.42
N SER A 360 -16.07 0.23 18.35
CA SER A 360 -15.55 1.58 18.10
C SER A 360 -14.04 1.52 17.80
N TYR A 361 -13.49 2.66 17.39
CA TYR A 361 -12.07 2.85 17.13
C TYR A 361 -11.52 3.87 18.11
N MET A 362 -10.45 3.52 18.84
CA MET A 362 -9.76 4.41 19.77
C MET A 362 -8.27 4.48 19.39
N PRO A 363 -7.76 5.64 18.95
CA PRO A 363 -6.32 5.84 18.72
C PRO A 363 -5.50 5.57 19.98
N LEU A 364 -4.30 5.01 19.82
CA LEU A 364 -3.33 4.83 20.90
C LEU A 364 -2.00 5.47 20.49
N GLU A 365 -1.42 6.28 21.36
CA GLU A 365 -0.13 6.93 21.12
C GLU A 365 1.01 5.89 21.20
N ALA A 366 1.78 5.77 20.11
CA ALA A 366 2.87 4.80 19.99
C ALA A 366 4.18 5.43 19.45
N GLY A 367 4.26 6.76 19.45
CA GLY A 367 5.39 7.52 18.92
C GLY A 367 5.51 7.49 17.40
N GLU A 368 6.71 7.78 16.88
CA GLU A 368 6.94 7.93 15.44
C GLU A 368 6.99 6.57 14.70
N HIS A 369 7.57 5.53 15.30
CA HIS A 369 7.91 4.28 14.60
C HIS A 369 6.89 3.15 14.78
N ALA A 370 5.73 3.46 15.38
CA ALA A 370 4.61 2.54 15.48
C ALA A 370 3.29 3.29 15.30
N LEU A 371 2.25 2.53 14.97
CA LEU A 371 0.87 3.00 14.91
C LEU A 371 0.02 2.07 15.76
N GLY A 372 -0.71 2.62 16.72
CA GLY A 372 -1.51 1.88 17.69
C GLY A 372 -2.97 2.28 17.67
N PHE A 373 -3.88 1.33 17.85
CA PHE A 373 -5.28 1.61 18.18
C PHE A 373 -5.93 0.44 18.93
N ALA A 374 -7.02 0.72 19.62
CA ALA A 374 -7.92 -0.29 20.18
C ALA A 374 -9.24 -0.32 19.41
N ARG A 375 -9.76 -1.53 19.19
CA ARG A 375 -11.18 -1.77 18.90
C ARG A 375 -11.88 -2.08 20.21
N LEU A 376 -13.02 -1.44 20.49
CA LEU A 376 -13.72 -1.55 21.78
C LEU A 376 -15.21 -1.84 21.59
N LEU A 377 -15.75 -2.78 22.38
CA LEU A 377 -17.19 -3.03 22.45
C LEU A 377 -17.56 -3.43 23.89
N GLY A 378 -18.18 -2.52 24.65
CA GLY A 378 -18.43 -2.74 26.07
C GLY A 378 -17.10 -2.92 26.82
N SER A 379 -16.94 -4.05 27.51
CA SER A 379 -15.70 -4.43 28.20
C SER A 379 -14.71 -5.21 27.33
N GLU A 380 -15.09 -5.58 26.10
CA GLU A 380 -14.20 -6.29 25.18
C GLU A 380 -13.29 -5.31 24.44
N ALA A 381 -12.03 -5.68 24.28
CA ALA A 381 -11.05 -4.87 23.56
C ALA A 381 -10.11 -5.75 22.74
N VAL A 382 -9.68 -5.24 21.58
CA VAL A 382 -8.57 -5.79 20.79
C VAL A 382 -7.62 -4.64 20.50
N LEU A 383 -6.36 -4.76 20.90
CA LEU A 383 -5.33 -3.76 20.63
C LEU A 383 -4.54 -4.17 19.39
N VAL A 384 -4.25 -3.21 18.54
CA VAL A 384 -3.49 -3.40 17.30
C VAL A 384 -2.30 -2.47 17.34
N VAL A 385 -1.11 -3.00 17.11
CA VAL A 385 0.12 -2.22 17.03
C VAL A 385 0.94 -2.72 15.85
N VAL A 386 1.26 -1.82 14.93
CA VAL A 386 2.10 -2.13 13.76
C VAL A 386 3.30 -1.19 13.70
N PRO A 387 4.47 -1.67 13.24
CA PRO A 387 5.64 -0.83 13.07
C PRO A 387 5.48 0.03 11.82
N ARG A 388 6.20 1.16 11.80
CA ARG A 388 6.37 2.01 10.61
C ARG A 388 7.73 2.66 10.64
N LEU A 389 8.21 3.06 9.48
CA LEU A 389 9.49 3.76 9.34
C LEU A 389 10.67 2.98 9.94
N LEU A 390 10.72 1.67 9.66
CA LEU A 390 11.70 0.74 10.22
C LEU A 390 13.10 0.93 9.63
N ALA A 391 13.23 1.27 8.34
CA ALA A 391 14.52 1.51 7.72
C ALA A 391 15.18 2.75 8.33
N LYS A 392 14.41 3.81 8.60
CA LYS A 392 14.87 5.00 9.32
C LYS A 392 15.27 4.64 10.76
N MET A 393 14.41 3.92 11.49
CA MET A 393 14.66 3.55 12.89
C MET A 393 15.93 2.71 13.05
N LEU A 394 16.19 1.82 12.10
CA LEU A 394 17.32 0.88 12.12
C LEU A 394 18.53 1.36 11.31
N ALA A 395 18.54 2.62 10.86
CA ALA A 395 19.60 3.18 10.03
C ALA A 395 19.95 2.28 8.82
N GLY A 396 18.93 1.68 8.20
CA GLY A 396 19.04 0.78 7.06
C GLY A 396 19.57 -0.62 7.38
N GLN A 397 19.85 -0.96 8.63
CA GLN A 397 20.35 -2.28 9.03
C GLN A 397 19.25 -3.35 8.94
N GLN A 398 19.52 -4.42 8.20
CA GLN A 398 18.58 -5.52 7.98
C GLN A 398 18.58 -6.48 9.19
N ARG A 399 17.93 -6.06 10.27
CA ARG A 399 17.67 -6.89 11.46
C ARG A 399 16.17 -6.99 11.70
N LEU A 400 15.74 -8.08 12.35
CA LEU A 400 14.35 -8.27 12.73
C LEU A 400 13.94 -7.15 13.70
N PRO A 401 12.77 -6.51 13.55
CA PRO A 401 12.35 -5.40 14.40
C PRO A 401 11.75 -5.91 15.72
N LEU A 402 12.54 -6.66 16.50
CA LEU A 402 12.08 -7.38 17.70
C LEU A 402 12.85 -6.96 18.95
N GLY A 403 12.16 -7.01 20.10
CA GLY A 403 12.78 -6.93 21.42
C GLY A 403 13.42 -5.58 21.80
N GLU A 404 14.13 -5.60 22.92
CA GLU A 404 14.66 -4.40 23.60
C GLU A 404 15.74 -3.67 22.79
N GLU A 405 16.61 -4.39 22.08
CA GLU A 405 17.68 -3.80 21.27
C GLU A 405 17.16 -2.92 20.11
N VAL A 406 15.93 -3.18 19.66
CA VAL A 406 15.29 -2.45 18.58
C VAL A 406 14.41 -1.34 19.14
N TRP A 407 13.50 -1.69 20.04
CA TRP A 407 12.43 -0.78 20.46
C TRP A 407 12.84 0.12 21.62
N GLN A 408 13.87 -0.27 22.38
CA GLN A 408 14.44 0.51 23.49
C GLN A 408 13.34 0.92 24.49
N ASP A 409 13.26 2.21 24.83
CA ASP A 409 12.33 2.81 25.77
C ASP A 409 10.98 3.23 25.14
N ARG A 410 10.74 2.89 23.86
CA ARG A 410 9.48 3.23 23.18
C ARG A 410 8.32 2.46 23.79
N VAL A 411 7.21 3.16 24.00
CA VAL A 411 6.01 2.62 24.63
C VAL A 411 4.77 2.88 23.79
N LEU A 412 3.76 2.04 24.01
CA LEU A 412 2.37 2.27 23.68
C LEU A 412 1.67 2.82 24.93
N GLU A 413 1.01 3.97 24.80
CA GLU A 413 0.13 4.48 25.85
C GLU A 413 -1.20 3.70 25.82
N VAL A 414 -1.52 3.03 26.92
CA VAL A 414 -2.71 2.20 27.08
C VAL A 414 -3.70 2.89 28.02
N PRO A 415 -5.00 2.98 27.67
CA PRO A 415 -6.03 3.53 28.54
C PRO A 415 -6.09 2.82 29.89
N GLU A 416 -6.32 3.57 30.97
CA GLU A 416 -6.37 3.03 32.33
C GLU A 416 -7.39 1.89 32.47
N ASP A 417 -8.54 2.00 31.81
CA ASP A 417 -9.61 0.98 31.83
C ASP A 417 -9.16 -0.38 31.25
N LEU A 418 -8.13 -0.41 30.42
CA LEU A 418 -7.55 -1.63 29.84
C LEU A 418 -6.33 -2.13 30.61
N ALA A 419 -5.74 -1.31 31.50
CA ALA A 419 -4.57 -1.67 32.25
C ALA A 419 -4.86 -2.81 33.24
N GLY A 420 -3.87 -3.68 33.48
CA GLY A 420 -3.96 -4.84 34.37
C GLY A 420 -4.63 -6.07 33.75
N GLN A 421 -5.33 -5.92 32.63
CA GLN A 421 -5.94 -7.03 31.91
C GLN A 421 -4.90 -7.89 31.18
N GLN A 422 -5.16 -9.20 31.07
CA GLN A 422 -4.31 -10.13 30.33
C GLN A 422 -4.77 -10.30 28.89
N PHE A 423 -3.83 -10.16 27.98
CA PHE A 423 -4.02 -10.29 26.56
C PHE A 423 -3.06 -11.34 25.99
N ARG A 424 -3.44 -11.91 24.86
CA ARG A 424 -2.60 -12.82 24.07
C ARG A 424 -2.25 -12.17 22.74
N ASN A 425 -0.98 -12.19 22.37
CA ASN A 425 -0.57 -11.83 21.02
C ASN A 425 -1.03 -12.91 20.04
N LEU A 426 -1.83 -12.53 19.06
CA LEU A 426 -2.44 -13.42 18.08
C LEU A 426 -1.42 -14.25 17.28
N PHE A 427 -0.26 -13.66 16.99
CA PHE A 427 0.76 -14.25 16.15
C PHE A 427 1.76 -15.07 16.95
N SER A 428 2.16 -14.61 18.14
CA SER A 428 3.15 -15.34 18.97
C SER A 428 2.55 -16.29 20.01
N GLY A 429 1.28 -16.09 20.37
CA GLY A 429 0.67 -16.79 21.50
C GLY A 429 1.15 -16.30 22.88
N GLU A 430 2.10 -15.35 22.92
CA GLU A 430 2.62 -14.82 24.17
C GLU A 430 1.55 -14.05 24.94
N ARG A 431 1.59 -14.19 26.25
CA ARG A 431 0.67 -13.51 27.16
C ARG A 431 1.32 -12.23 27.65
N LEU A 432 0.58 -11.12 27.56
CA LEU A 432 1.00 -9.81 28.02
C LEU A 432 -0.04 -9.25 28.98
N MET A 433 0.42 -8.79 30.13
CA MET A 433 -0.39 -7.93 30.98
C MET A 433 -0.26 -6.50 30.46
N LEU A 434 -1.39 -5.86 30.17
CA LEU A 434 -1.38 -4.47 29.76
C LEU A 434 -0.97 -3.57 30.92
N MET A 435 -0.10 -2.62 30.64
CA MET A 435 0.35 -1.59 31.58
C MET A 435 0.04 -0.22 30.95
N PRO A 436 -0.19 0.84 31.73
CA PRO A 436 -0.49 2.16 31.18
C PRO A 436 0.56 2.63 30.16
N ARG A 437 1.83 2.32 30.42
CA ARG A 437 2.94 2.48 29.47
C ARG A 437 3.47 1.10 29.10
N LEU A 438 3.00 0.53 28.00
CA LEU A 438 3.38 -0.81 27.57
C LEU A 438 4.62 -0.74 26.65
N PRO A 439 5.78 -1.31 27.03
CA PRO A 439 6.97 -1.28 26.18
C PRO A 439 6.72 -1.96 24.84
N LEU A 440 7.03 -1.26 23.74
CA LEU A 440 6.94 -1.84 22.40
C LEU A 440 7.88 -3.03 22.22
N ALA A 441 9.01 -3.05 22.95
CA ALA A 441 9.90 -4.21 23.04
C ALA A 441 9.19 -5.49 23.51
N ARG A 442 8.18 -5.37 24.39
CA ARG A 442 7.35 -6.50 24.83
C ARG A 442 6.27 -6.83 23.81
N VAL A 443 5.63 -5.81 23.23
CA VAL A 443 4.60 -5.99 22.18
C VAL A 443 5.17 -6.75 20.98
N PHE A 444 6.38 -6.39 20.56
CA PHE A 444 7.12 -6.99 19.45
C PHE A 444 8.26 -7.89 19.93
N ALA A 445 8.06 -8.64 21.03
CA ALA A 445 9.09 -9.53 21.56
C ALA A 445 9.40 -10.67 20.58
N ALA A 446 8.37 -11.33 20.05
CA ALA A 446 8.53 -12.50 19.18
C ALA A 446 8.07 -12.29 17.73
N PHE A 447 7.25 -11.26 17.44
CA PHE A 447 6.69 -11.05 16.10
C PHE A 447 6.66 -9.56 15.73
N PRO A 448 6.91 -9.19 14.45
CA PRO A 448 7.11 -7.78 14.05
C PRO A 448 5.81 -6.94 13.99
N VAL A 449 4.64 -7.57 14.07
CA VAL A 449 3.33 -6.92 14.16
C VAL A 449 2.55 -7.52 15.32
N ALA A 450 1.61 -6.78 15.91
CA ALA A 450 0.86 -7.26 17.05
C ALA A 450 -0.64 -7.00 16.91
N VAL A 451 -1.41 -8.04 17.17
CA VAL A 451 -2.83 -7.94 17.51
C VAL A 451 -2.99 -8.65 18.85
N LEU A 452 -3.33 -7.89 19.88
CA LEU A 452 -3.52 -8.38 21.23
C LEU A 452 -5.02 -8.60 21.43
N GLU A 453 -5.41 -9.84 21.66
CA GLU A 453 -6.80 -10.23 21.93
C GLU A 453 -6.98 -10.59 23.41
N PRO A 454 -8.20 -10.40 23.97
CA PRO A 454 -8.42 -10.65 25.37
C PRO A 454 -8.33 -12.16 25.65
N MET A 455 -7.73 -12.50 26.78
CA MET A 455 -7.78 -13.87 27.29
C MET A 455 -9.09 -14.06 28.05
N VAL A 456 -10.12 -14.56 27.37
CA VAL A 456 -11.29 -15.09 28.09
C VAL A 456 -10.85 -16.38 28.79
N GLU A 457 -11.04 -16.47 30.10
CA GLU A 457 -10.89 -17.75 30.81
C GLU A 457 -11.81 -18.77 30.14
N GLU A 458 -11.24 -19.82 29.53
CA GLU A 458 -12.05 -20.95 29.09
C GLU A 458 -12.70 -21.55 30.34
N PRO A 459 -14.04 -21.67 30.39
CA PRO A 459 -14.66 -22.42 31.47
C PRO A 459 -14.11 -23.86 31.43
N PRO A 460 -13.93 -24.52 32.61
CA PRO A 460 -13.37 -25.86 32.66
C PRO A 460 -14.16 -26.81 31.74
N ALA A 461 -13.43 -27.71 31.08
CA ALA A 461 -13.88 -28.59 29.99
C ALA A 461 -15.03 -29.58 30.35
N SER A 462 -15.69 -29.42 31.50
CA SER A 462 -16.80 -30.26 31.97
C SER A 462 -18.19 -29.85 31.46
N MET A 463 -18.33 -28.83 30.59
CA MET A 463 -19.64 -28.33 30.15
C MET A 463 -19.85 -28.19 28.64
N VAL A 464 -19.10 -28.90 27.78
CA VAL A 464 -19.41 -28.96 26.34
C VAL A 464 -19.95 -30.35 25.99
N VAL A 465 -21.28 -30.48 26.04
CA VAL A 465 -21.99 -31.60 25.40
C VAL A 465 -21.88 -31.41 23.89
N GLN A 466 -21.11 -32.27 23.23
CA GLN A 466 -21.07 -32.34 21.77
C GLN A 466 -22.44 -32.80 21.24
N GLN A 467 -23.11 -31.96 20.45
CA GLN A 467 -24.15 -32.43 19.53
C GLN A 467 -23.54 -32.60 18.13
N PRO A 468 -23.69 -33.76 17.49
CA PRO A 468 -23.21 -33.99 16.13
C PRO A 468 -24.14 -33.36 15.09
N TRP A 469 -23.56 -32.77 14.06
CA TRP A 469 -24.24 -32.25 12.89
C TRP A 469 -24.75 -33.42 12.01
N THR A 470 -26.05 -33.47 11.78
CA THR A 470 -26.69 -34.19 10.66
C THR A 470 -26.84 -33.29 9.45
#